data_AF-A0A212EJV5-F1
#
_entry.id   AF-A0A212EJV5-F1
#
_cell.length_a   1.000
_cell.length_b   1.000
_cell.length_c   1.000
_cell.angle_alpha   90.00
_cell.angle_beta   90.00
_cell.angle_gamma   90.00
#
_symmetry.space_group_name_H-M   'P 1'
#
loop_
_entity.id
_entity.type
_entity.pdbx_description
1 polymer ?
#
loop_
_entity_poly.entity_id
_entity_poly.type
_entity_poly.pdbx_seq_one_letter_code
_entity_poly.pdbx_strand_id
1 'polypeptide(L)'
;MLLPLKLKKTVSGKGDKLKEAACMQELAVMFACFKKSEFDQQQCLKEVSSFQNCYKDYYQRAKVQREQGKKGVLVPGEKNLTHRQVNMLLKSFPPK
;
A
#
# COMPACT_ATOMS: atom_id res chain seq x y z
N MET A 1 25.74 -17.18 -11.98
CA MET A 1 26.48 -16.87 -10.73
C MET A 1 25.73 -17.46 -9.55
N LEU A 2 26.35 -18.39 -8.82
CA LEU A 2 25.80 -18.94 -7.58
C LEU A 2 26.18 -18.03 -6.41
N LEU A 3 25.20 -17.67 -5.58
CA LEU A 3 25.43 -16.91 -4.35
C LEU A 3 25.63 -17.88 -3.18
N PRO A 4 26.52 -17.55 -2.23
CA PRO A 4 26.69 -18.37 -1.03
C PRO A 4 25.40 -18.38 -0.20
N LEU A 5 25.10 -19.50 0.44
CA LEU A 5 23.98 -19.69 1.37
C LEU A 5 24.27 -18.98 2.71
N LYS A 6 24.34 -17.65 2.68
CA LYS A 6 24.53 -16.81 3.86
C LYS A 6 23.55 -15.64 3.86
N LEU A 7 23.17 -15.21 5.05
CA LEU A 7 22.32 -14.03 5.21
C LEU A 7 23.06 -12.77 4.74
N LYS A 8 22.33 -11.89 4.05
CA LYS A 8 22.82 -10.57 3.68
C LYS A 8 22.55 -9.58 4.82
N LYS A 9 23.41 -8.57 4.91
CA LYS A 9 23.25 -7.46 5.87
C LYS A 9 22.12 -6.48 5.50
N THR A 10 21.52 -6.66 4.31
CA THR A 10 20.43 -5.81 3.81
C THR A 10 19.40 -6.62 3.05
N VAL A 11 18.16 -6.12 3.07
CA VAL A 11 17.03 -6.57 2.27
C VAL A 11 16.72 -5.53 1.18
N SER A 12 16.21 -6.03 0.05
CA SER A 12 15.84 -5.19 -1.09
C SER A 12 14.38 -4.77 -0.98
N GLY A 13 14.10 -3.47 -1.17
CA GLY A 13 12.73 -2.95 -1.26
C GLY A 13 12.03 -3.21 -2.60
N LYS A 14 12.58 -4.07 -3.47
CA LYS A 14 11.98 -4.39 -4.78
C LYS A 14 10.57 -4.99 -4.66
N GLY A 15 10.27 -5.67 -3.55
CA GLY A 15 8.96 -6.28 -3.27
C GLY A 15 7.95 -5.35 -2.59
N ASP A 16 8.35 -4.20 -2.07
CA ASP A 16 7.50 -3.34 -1.22
C ASP A 16 6.38 -2.62 -2.00
N LYS A 17 6.30 -2.77 -3.33
CA LYS A 17 5.20 -2.22 -4.13
C LYS A 17 4.02 -3.19 -4.09
N LEU A 18 3.14 -3.01 -3.11
CA LEU A 18 1.78 -3.59 -3.16
C LEU A 18 1.06 -3.01 -4.38
N LYS A 19 0.85 -3.85 -5.40
CA LYS A 19 0.01 -3.56 -6.58
C LYS A 19 -1.45 -3.88 -6.27
N GLU A 20 -1.94 -3.44 -5.12
CA GLU A 20 -3.32 -3.70 -4.76
C GLU A 20 -4.21 -2.66 -5.44
N ALA A 21 -5.18 -3.14 -6.23
CA ALA A 21 -6.20 -2.28 -6.79
C ALA A 21 -7.19 -1.92 -5.67
N ALA A 22 -7.07 -0.70 -5.15
CA ALA A 22 -7.95 -0.23 -4.09
C ALA A 22 -9.36 0.07 -4.60
N CYS A 23 -10.36 -0.12 -3.74
CA CYS A 23 -11.76 0.27 -3.98
C CYS A 23 -12.43 -0.41 -5.20
N MET A 24 -12.04 -1.66 -5.50
CA MET A 24 -12.59 -2.40 -6.65
C MET A 24 -14.09 -2.66 -6.52
N GLN A 25 -14.59 -2.83 -5.29
CA GLN A 25 -16.01 -3.05 -5.05
C GLN A 25 -16.83 -1.78 -5.38
N GLU A 26 -16.41 -0.64 -4.87
CA GLU A 26 -17.04 0.66 -5.09
C GLU A 26 -16.96 1.05 -6.57
N LEU A 27 -15.82 0.77 -7.21
CA LEU A 27 -15.62 0.96 -8.64
C LEU A 27 -16.63 0.12 -9.47
N ALA A 28 -16.81 -1.15 -9.12
CA ALA A 28 -17.75 -2.03 -9.81
C ALA A 28 -19.20 -1.55 -9.66
N VAL A 29 -19.60 -1.09 -8.47
CA VAL A 29 -20.95 -0.55 -8.22
C VAL A 29 -21.17 0.75 -9.00
N MET A 30 -20.18 1.65 -9.02
CA MET A 30 -20.24 2.89 -9.81
C MET A 30 -20.40 2.60 -11.30
N PHE A 31 -19.63 1.66 -11.86
CA PHE A 31 -19.77 1.27 -13.26
C PHE A 31 -21.10 0.59 -13.56
N ALA A 32 -21.65 -0.19 -12.63
CA ALA A 32 -22.98 -0.76 -12.79
C ALA A 32 -24.07 0.33 -12.85
N CYS A 33 -23.92 1.42 -12.09
CA CYS A 33 -24.82 2.57 -12.16
C CYS A 33 -24.67 3.31 -13.49
N PHE A 34 -23.44 3.67 -13.89
CA PHE A 34 -23.19 4.34 -15.16
C PHE A 34 -23.73 3.57 -16.36
N LYS A 35 -23.62 2.24 -16.37
CA LYS A 35 -24.19 1.43 -17.44
C LYS A 35 -25.72 1.53 -17.52
N LYS A 36 -26.40 1.72 -16.38
CA LYS A 36 -27.87 1.86 -16.32
C LYS A 36 -28.35 3.26 -16.64
N SER A 37 -27.55 4.29 -16.34
CA SER A 37 -27.89 5.70 -16.50
C SER A 37 -27.30 6.35 -17.75
N GLU A 38 -26.82 5.55 -18.73
CA GLU A 38 -26.13 6.06 -19.94
C GLU A 38 -24.94 6.99 -19.59
N PHE A 39 -24.24 6.68 -18.51
CA PHE A 39 -23.12 7.46 -17.97
C PHE A 39 -23.49 8.87 -17.48
N ASP A 40 -24.77 9.12 -17.17
CA ASP A 40 -25.19 10.32 -16.45
C ASP A 40 -24.68 10.27 -15.00
N GLN A 41 -23.70 11.13 -14.72
CA GLN A 41 -23.06 11.23 -13.41
C GLN A 41 -24.03 11.74 -12.33
N GLN A 42 -25.03 12.56 -12.69
CA GLN A 42 -25.98 13.12 -11.73
C GLN A 42 -26.87 12.03 -11.12
N GLN A 43 -27.21 11.00 -11.89
CA GLN A 43 -28.01 9.87 -11.42
C GLN A 43 -27.22 8.92 -10.52
N CYS A 44 -25.89 8.93 -10.61
CA CYS A 44 -24.98 8.04 -9.88
C CYS A 44 -24.15 8.76 -8.81
N LEU A 45 -24.58 9.93 -8.34
CA LEU A 45 -23.83 10.74 -7.36
C LEU A 45 -23.51 9.97 -6.08
N LYS A 46 -24.40 9.07 -5.67
CA LYS A 46 -24.21 8.24 -4.46
C LYS A 46 -23.03 7.28 -4.64
N GLU A 47 -22.98 6.59 -5.76
CA GLU A 47 -21.94 5.62 -6.09
C GLU A 47 -20.59 6.31 -6.32
N VAL A 48 -20.61 7.48 -6.98
CA VAL A 48 -19.42 8.33 -7.16
C VAL A 48 -18.87 8.81 -5.82
N SER A 49 -19.74 9.29 -4.92
CA SER A 49 -19.33 9.73 -3.58
C SER A 49 -18.74 8.57 -2.77
N SER A 50 -19.35 7.38 -2.83
CA SER A 50 -18.86 6.18 -2.17
C SER A 50 -17.45 5.80 -2.64
N PHE A 51 -17.23 5.76 -3.97
CA PHE A 51 -15.92 5.50 -4.55
C PHE A 51 -14.87 6.53 -4.13
N GLN A 52 -15.22 7.82 -4.19
CA GLN A 52 -14.32 8.91 -3.78
C GLN A 52 -13.92 8.81 -2.31
N ASN A 53 -14.86 8.47 -1.43
CA ASN A 53 -14.59 8.30 -0.01
C ASN A 53 -13.62 7.13 0.23
N CYS A 54 -13.88 5.97 -0.37
CA CYS A 54 -12.96 4.83 -0.29
C CYS A 54 -11.55 5.21 -0.78
N TYR A 55 -11.47 5.87 -1.93
CA TYR A 55 -10.18 6.24 -2.52
C TYR A 55 -9.42 7.24 -1.65
N LYS A 56 -10.12 8.22 -1.07
CA LYS A 56 -9.54 9.21 -0.15
C LYS A 56 -8.93 8.53 1.07
N ASP A 57 -9.66 7.60 1.69
CA ASP A 57 -9.17 6.84 2.86
C ASP A 57 -7.96 5.99 2.51
N TYR A 58 -8.01 5.28 1.38
CA TYR A 58 -6.88 4.51 0.88
C TYR A 58 -5.66 5.42 0.64
N TYR A 59 -5.84 6.57 -0.01
CA TYR A 59 -4.77 7.51 -0.29
C TYR A 59 -4.12 8.03 0.99
N GLN A 60 -4.91 8.37 2.01
CA GLN A 60 -4.38 8.81 3.31
C GLN A 60 -3.57 7.71 3.99
N ARG A 61 -4.10 6.48 4.06
CA ARG A 61 -3.39 5.33 4.66
C ARG A 61 -2.08 5.04 3.91
N ALA A 62 -2.12 5.05 2.58
CA ALA A 62 -0.93 4.84 1.75
C ALA A 62 0.11 5.95 1.95
N LYS A 63 -0.33 7.21 2.12
CA LYS A 63 0.56 8.33 2.41
C LYS A 63 1.25 8.16 3.77
N VAL A 64 0.49 7.83 4.82
CA VAL A 64 1.01 7.61 6.17
C VAL A 64 2.02 6.47 6.18
N GLN A 65 1.71 5.32 5.56
CA GLN A 65 2.66 4.20 5.46
C GLN A 65 3.95 4.59 4.71
N ARG A 66 3.83 5.36 3.61
CA ARG A 66 5.00 5.84 2.87
C ARG A 66 5.86 6.77 3.73
N GLU A 67 5.24 7.66 4.50
CA GLU A 67 5.97 8.59 5.39
C GLU A 67 6.66 7.86 6.54
N GLN A 68 5.98 6.91 7.19
CA GLN A 68 6.55 6.06 8.23
C GLN A 68 7.73 5.23 7.70
N GLY A 69 7.53 4.57 6.55
CA GLY A 69 8.57 3.83 5.86
C GLY A 69 9.76 4.72 5.49
N LYS A 70 9.53 5.97 5.04
CA LYS A 70 10.60 6.92 4.72
C LYS A 70 11.43 7.29 5.94
N LYS A 71 10.79 7.57 7.07
CA LYS A 71 11.43 7.99 8.31
C LYS A 71 12.16 6.83 9.00
N GLY A 72 11.85 5.58 8.65
CA GLY A 72 12.49 4.40 9.25
C GLY A 72 12.14 4.22 10.73
N VAL A 73 11.06 4.85 11.21
CA VAL A 73 10.65 4.81 12.62
C VAL A 73 10.26 3.38 12.97
N LEU A 74 10.91 2.81 13.99
CA LEU A 74 10.58 1.49 14.49
C LEU A 74 9.46 1.62 15.53
N VAL A 75 8.27 1.12 15.21
CA VAL A 75 7.15 1.04 16.15
C VAL A 75 7.22 -0.33 16.84
N PRO A 76 7.35 -0.39 18.18
CA PRO A 76 7.34 -1.66 18.91
C PRO A 76 6.07 -2.47 18.63
N GLY A 77 6.21 -3.76 18.32
CA GLY A 77 5.09 -4.66 18.03
C GLY A 77 4.56 -4.62 16.59
N GLU A 78 5.10 -3.75 15.72
CA GLU A 78 4.76 -3.72 14.31
C GLU A 78 5.22 -5.01 13.61
N LYS A 79 4.28 -5.72 12.96
CA LYS A 79 4.57 -6.97 12.23
C LYS A 79 5.02 -6.73 10.79
N ASN A 80 4.64 -5.59 10.21
CA ASN A 80 4.87 -5.26 8.80
C ASN A 80 5.89 -4.14 8.67
N LEU A 81 7.17 -4.49 8.75
CA LEU A 81 8.27 -3.54 8.60
C LEU A 81 8.63 -3.35 7.13
N THR A 82 8.85 -2.10 6.73
CA THR A 82 9.40 -1.75 5.42
C THR A 82 10.88 -2.17 5.32
N HIS A 83 11.38 -2.35 4.09
CA HIS A 83 12.81 -2.67 3.87
C HIS A 83 13.75 -1.69 4.59
N ARG A 84 13.37 -0.41 4.74
CA ARG A 84 14.19 0.60 5.43
C ARG A 84 14.27 0.34 6.93
N GLN A 85 13.13 0.05 7.56
CA GLN A 85 13.06 -0.31 8.98
C GLN A 85 13.83 -1.61 9.25
N VAL A 86 13.67 -2.63 8.41
CA VAL A 86 14.43 -3.89 8.53
C VAL A 86 15.93 -3.65 8.35
N ASN A 87 16.32 -2.85 7.36
CA ASN A 87 17.73 -2.51 7.14
C ASN A 87 18.34 -1.67 8.29
N MET A 88 17.54 -0.88 9.02
CA MET A 88 18.02 -0.26 10.26
C MET A 88 18.32 -1.31 11.34
N LEU A 89 17.40 -2.27 11.53
CA LEU A 89 17.61 -3.36 12.49
C LEU A 89 18.82 -4.23 12.15
N LEU A 90 19.00 -4.59 10.88
CA LEU A 90 20.14 -5.41 10.42
C LEU A 90 21.49 -4.67 10.55
N LYS A 91 21.50 -3.33 10.58
CA LYS A 91 22.71 -2.56 10.89
C LYS A 91 23.08 -2.66 12.37
N SER A 92 22.09 -2.61 13.25
CA SER A 92 22.29 -2.75 14.70
C SER A 92 22.62 -4.19 15.10
N PHE A 93 22.05 -5.18 14.39
CA PHE A 93 22.22 -6.60 14.67
C PHE A 93 22.60 -7.36 13.39
N PRO A 94 23.85 -7.23 12.92
CA PRO A 94 24.28 -7.84 11.68
C PRO A 94 24.33 -9.38 11.80
N PRO A 95 23.94 -10.12 10.74
CA PRO A 95 24.12 -11.56 10.70
C PRO A 95 25.62 -11.92 10.70
N LYS A 96 25.96 -13.03 11.37
CA LYS A 96 27.31 -13.60 11.42
C LYS A 96 27.73 -14.15 10.05
#